data_AF-A0A5J4VFA6-F1
#
_entry.id   AF-A0A5J4VFA6-F1
#
_cell.length_a   1.000
_cell.length_b   1.000
_cell.length_c   1.000
_cell.angle_alpha   90.00
_cell.angle_beta   90.00
_cell.angle_gamma   90.00
#
_symmetry.space_group_name_H-M   'P 1'
#
loop_
_entity.id
_entity.type
_entity.pdbx_description
1 polymer ?
#
loop_
_entity_poly.entity_id
_entity_poly.type
_entity_poly.pdbx_seq_one_letter_code
_entity_poly.pdbx_strand_id
1 'polypeptide(L)'
;MKNVDPEVCTGDTYEPPCTCNGGFVGAGCICAKGLHPSVCVCDEESEGYPIAECIFDKLEECKSGDSIEPGECKCIKQGFHPDGCVCADSGDEGCVCNGIVASDPSPCLTICEEGEFEEDLACLCPVGEPFSAGCKAGHCSGGGFVTPTPAGCVPVDCTSPSQDFACVCTFENHPEDCTCAEDDEEESTSNAVPKFTYDVCVATLAYDALTACTSEEVGDGCKCTETYEPIGCTYDPLRDPASCASGDFDNPRPFGCIPTACLTATATKATFPCLCSGAEYSPELCVCPEVLTGIPVDKCPCGQVEGDVREGSICPIAKVCTGDSTNCLCSAAHDTGACTCTSEHHNPDCVCDEITGAGYLLATCRADKPCVGSSTSPTGCTCAPVIADGATKVEGCLTQKKCNELTLEQLKLQPESICACYNIGDPRDETDGECYEQSKKCDDSSADLTDVSFTLCPCQPSGDERQGDGCPILDLCAATDSALPCVCNGLNVPAGCTCSPASHPKTCECDDDTDAVFAGADTCEAVHAYDQLAVCTADTGTAGDGDCQCLAGKAPRDCQCPLATTPGAYTKAICEAEKVAALPACDGQSSASVSPNTCKCVEGHTPENCVCPVVPAQLAT
;
A
#
# COMPACT_ATOMS: atom_id res chain seq x y z
N MET A 1 -48.26 22.73 -1.10
CA MET A 1 -47.00 23.49 -1.11
C MET A 1 -47.39 24.96 -0.96
N LYS A 2 -46.87 25.66 0.05
CA LYS A 2 -47.11 27.10 0.21
C LYS A 2 -46.11 27.82 -0.70
N ASN A 3 -46.58 28.72 -1.56
CA ASN A 3 -45.71 29.69 -2.23
C ASN A 3 -44.96 30.46 -1.15
N VAL A 4 -43.64 30.28 -1.11
CA VAL A 4 -42.74 31.12 -0.33
C VAL A 4 -42.34 32.23 -1.28
N ASP A 5 -42.81 33.46 -1.02
CA ASP A 5 -42.34 34.62 -1.76
C ASP A 5 -40.81 34.72 -1.58
N PRO A 6 -40.03 34.93 -2.66
CA PRO A 6 -38.58 35.06 -2.56
C PRO A 6 -38.21 36.22 -1.64
N GLU A 7 -37.39 35.95 -0.62
CA GLU A 7 -36.98 36.96 0.36
C GLU A 7 -36.17 38.06 -0.33
N VAL A 8 -36.60 39.30 -0.13
CA VAL A 8 -35.93 40.51 -0.62
C VAL A 8 -34.60 40.69 0.10
N CYS A 9 -33.51 40.97 -0.62
CA CYS A 9 -32.18 41.12 -0.01
C CYS A 9 -32.16 42.18 1.11
N THR A 10 -31.63 41.82 2.28
CA THR A 10 -31.44 42.73 3.44
C THR A 10 -29.98 42.85 3.90
N GLY A 11 -29.03 42.19 3.23
CA GLY A 11 -27.58 42.23 3.51
C GLY A 11 -26.72 41.52 2.44
N ASP A 12 -25.39 41.55 2.60
CA ASP A 12 -24.38 41.22 1.57
C ASP A 12 -24.00 39.71 1.42
N THR A 13 -24.68 38.76 2.07
CA THR A 13 -24.30 37.33 2.02
C THR A 13 -25.48 36.38 2.14
N TYR A 14 -25.92 35.69 1.08
CA TYR A 14 -26.90 34.58 1.22
C TYR A 14 -26.84 33.48 0.14
N GLU A 15 -26.87 32.24 0.64
CA GLU A 15 -27.62 31.11 0.07
C GLU A 15 -28.96 31.00 0.84
N PRO A 16 -30.13 30.86 0.17
CA PRO A 16 -30.36 30.93 -1.27
C PRO A 16 -30.30 32.37 -1.84
N PRO A 17 -30.11 32.52 -3.16
CA PRO A 17 -29.99 33.83 -3.80
C PRO A 17 -31.30 34.66 -3.68
N CYS A 18 -31.16 35.95 -3.37
CA CYS A 18 -32.28 36.89 -3.14
C CYS A 18 -32.46 37.86 -4.32
N THR A 19 -33.67 38.41 -4.52
CA THR A 19 -33.97 39.35 -5.62
C THR A 19 -33.47 40.77 -5.31
N CYS A 20 -32.80 41.42 -6.27
CA CYS A 20 -32.31 42.80 -6.11
C CYS A 20 -33.46 43.79 -5.86
N ASN A 21 -33.27 44.76 -4.94
CA ASN A 21 -34.22 45.84 -4.68
C ASN A 21 -33.52 47.21 -4.73
N GLY A 22 -34.29 48.30 -4.88
CA GLY A 22 -33.71 49.65 -4.99
C GLY A 22 -32.88 50.12 -3.78
N GLY A 23 -32.84 49.36 -2.67
CA GLY A 23 -31.99 49.59 -1.51
C GLY A 23 -30.68 48.81 -1.51
N PHE A 24 -30.56 47.72 -2.28
CA PHE A 24 -29.42 46.81 -2.30
C PHE A 24 -29.11 46.32 -3.72
N VAL A 25 -27.94 46.70 -4.24
CA VAL A 25 -27.42 46.39 -5.59
C VAL A 25 -26.06 45.67 -5.52
N GLY A 26 -25.82 44.90 -4.46
CA GLY A 26 -24.57 44.15 -4.26
C GLY A 26 -24.36 43.06 -5.32
N ALA A 27 -23.10 42.64 -5.50
CA ALA A 27 -22.77 41.54 -6.40
C ALA A 27 -23.44 40.24 -5.93
N GLY A 28 -24.17 39.56 -6.83
CA GLY A 28 -24.75 38.24 -6.56
C GLY A 28 -26.26 38.18 -6.29
N CYS A 29 -27.00 39.29 -6.28
CA CYS A 29 -28.47 39.24 -6.21
C CYS A 29 -29.09 38.84 -7.57
N ILE A 30 -30.24 38.16 -7.56
CA ILE A 30 -31.00 37.82 -8.78
C ILE A 30 -31.62 39.09 -9.35
N CYS A 31 -31.38 39.36 -10.62
CA CYS A 31 -31.92 40.56 -11.28
C CYS A 31 -33.46 40.55 -11.27
N ALA A 32 -34.07 41.73 -11.17
CA ALA A 32 -35.52 41.91 -11.30
C ALA A 32 -35.85 42.84 -12.46
N LYS A 33 -37.00 42.62 -13.09
CA LYS A 33 -37.50 43.50 -14.17
C LYS A 33 -37.59 44.95 -13.69
N GLY A 34 -36.82 45.84 -14.33
CA GLY A 34 -36.72 47.27 -13.96
C GLY A 34 -35.65 47.61 -12.91
N LEU A 35 -34.88 46.63 -12.41
CA LEU A 35 -33.73 46.85 -11.52
C LEU A 35 -32.61 45.84 -11.80
N HIS A 36 -31.71 46.22 -12.72
CA HIS A 36 -30.65 45.38 -13.26
C HIS A 36 -29.27 46.05 -13.07
N PRO A 37 -28.73 46.17 -11.84
CA PRO A 37 -27.36 46.65 -11.67
C PRO A 37 -26.40 45.73 -12.44
N SER A 38 -25.28 46.27 -12.93
CA SER A 38 -24.32 45.52 -13.76
C SER A 38 -23.75 44.25 -13.09
N VAL A 39 -23.93 44.11 -11.77
CA VAL A 39 -23.41 43.00 -10.94
C VAL A 39 -24.48 42.00 -10.45
N CYS A 40 -25.75 42.13 -10.86
CA CYS A 40 -26.76 41.12 -10.53
C CYS A 40 -26.54 39.82 -11.35
N VAL A 41 -27.19 38.71 -11.00
CA VAL A 41 -27.13 37.41 -11.70
C VAL A 41 -28.46 37.15 -12.41
N CYS A 42 -28.42 36.71 -13.66
CA CYS A 42 -29.62 36.27 -14.38
C CYS A 42 -29.85 34.80 -14.06
N ASP A 43 -31.03 34.47 -13.57
CA ASP A 43 -31.38 33.13 -13.08
C ASP A 43 -32.43 32.50 -14.00
N GLU A 44 -32.30 31.21 -14.30
CA GLU A 44 -33.23 30.47 -15.18
C GLU A 44 -34.59 30.24 -14.51
N GLU A 45 -34.64 30.21 -13.19
CA GLU A 45 -35.86 29.91 -12.41
C GLU A 45 -36.68 31.16 -12.03
N SER A 46 -36.28 32.35 -12.49
CA SER A 46 -36.96 33.60 -12.10
C SER A 46 -38.38 33.70 -12.68
N GLU A 47 -39.40 33.56 -11.84
CA GLU A 47 -40.80 33.75 -12.22
C GLU A 47 -41.05 35.22 -12.66
N GLY A 48 -41.18 35.44 -13.97
CA GLY A 48 -41.58 36.73 -14.56
C GLY A 48 -40.46 37.59 -15.13
N TYR A 49 -39.21 37.11 -15.13
CA TYR A 49 -38.09 37.76 -15.82
C TYR A 49 -37.20 36.71 -16.49
N PRO A 50 -37.56 36.26 -17.71
CA PRO A 50 -36.84 35.22 -18.43
C PRO A 50 -35.34 35.53 -18.57
N ILE A 51 -34.49 34.51 -18.51
CA ILE A 51 -33.03 34.67 -18.57
C ILE A 51 -32.56 35.47 -19.80
N ALA A 52 -33.15 35.24 -20.97
CA ALA A 52 -32.84 35.99 -22.18
C ALA A 52 -33.20 37.49 -22.06
N GLU A 53 -34.36 37.82 -21.48
CA GLU A 53 -34.76 39.21 -21.20
C GLU A 53 -33.81 39.86 -20.19
N CYS A 54 -33.37 39.10 -19.18
CA CYS A 54 -32.39 39.57 -18.19
C CYS A 54 -31.01 39.85 -18.77
N ILE A 55 -30.49 38.94 -19.61
CA ILE A 55 -29.20 39.10 -20.28
C ILE A 55 -29.25 40.31 -21.21
N PHE A 56 -30.33 40.44 -21.99
CA PHE A 56 -30.52 41.57 -22.89
C PHE A 56 -30.56 42.92 -22.15
N ASP A 57 -31.32 43.02 -21.06
CA ASP A 57 -31.45 44.26 -20.29
C ASP A 57 -30.12 44.71 -19.65
N LYS A 58 -29.23 43.76 -19.33
CA LYS A 58 -27.88 44.03 -18.82
C LYS A 58 -26.92 44.58 -19.86
N LEU A 59 -27.17 44.35 -21.16
CA LEU A 59 -26.29 44.87 -22.20
C LEU A 59 -26.34 46.40 -22.18
N GLU A 60 -25.15 47.00 -22.21
CA GLU A 60 -25.03 48.44 -22.39
C GLU A 60 -25.50 48.83 -23.79
N GLU A 61 -26.00 50.05 -23.94
CA GLU A 61 -26.34 50.61 -25.24
C GLU A 61 -25.06 50.89 -26.04
N CYS A 62 -25.05 50.57 -27.33
CA CYS A 62 -23.90 50.80 -28.20
C CYS A 62 -23.54 52.30 -28.28
N LYS A 63 -22.32 52.65 -27.87
CA LYS A 63 -21.88 54.05 -27.71
C LYS A 63 -21.37 54.70 -29.00
N SER A 64 -21.08 53.92 -30.04
CA SER A 64 -20.55 54.38 -31.33
C SER A 64 -20.93 53.39 -32.44
N GLY A 65 -20.77 53.79 -33.71
CA GLY A 65 -20.97 52.93 -34.88
C GLY A 65 -19.69 52.19 -35.31
N ASP A 66 -18.70 52.11 -34.43
CA ASP A 66 -17.47 51.34 -34.68
C ASP A 66 -17.77 49.83 -34.66
N SER A 67 -16.91 49.03 -35.28
CA SER A 67 -17.02 47.56 -35.25
C SER A 67 -16.94 47.07 -33.80
N ILE A 68 -17.98 46.36 -33.35
CA ILE A 68 -18.06 45.72 -32.03
C ILE A 68 -17.93 44.20 -32.16
N GLU A 69 -17.75 43.50 -31.05
CA GLU A 69 -17.92 42.04 -31.05
C GLU A 69 -19.41 41.68 -31.14
N PRO A 70 -19.81 40.65 -31.92
CA PRO A 70 -21.21 40.23 -32.00
C PRO A 70 -21.78 39.93 -30.62
N GLY A 71 -22.88 40.60 -30.25
CA GLY A 71 -23.52 40.44 -28.96
C GLY A 71 -23.07 41.42 -27.85
N GLU A 72 -22.05 42.25 -28.09
CA GLU A 72 -21.40 43.04 -27.02
C GLU A 72 -22.30 44.16 -26.43
N CYS A 73 -23.16 44.75 -27.25
CA CYS A 73 -24.05 45.84 -26.83
C CYS A 73 -25.40 45.78 -27.56
N LYS A 74 -26.43 46.41 -26.98
CA LYS A 74 -27.76 46.47 -27.61
C LYS A 74 -27.88 47.65 -28.57
N CYS A 75 -28.53 47.41 -29.70
CA CYS A 75 -28.78 48.41 -30.72
C CYS A 75 -29.65 49.57 -30.18
N ILE A 76 -29.45 50.79 -30.67
CA ILE A 76 -30.24 51.96 -30.27
C ILE A 76 -31.14 52.42 -31.44
N LYS A 77 -32.46 52.39 -31.23
CA LYS A 77 -33.53 52.76 -32.20
C LYS A 77 -33.34 54.08 -32.97
N GLN A 78 -32.56 55.04 -32.45
CA GLN A 78 -32.31 56.35 -33.08
C GLN A 78 -30.83 56.77 -33.05
N GLY A 79 -29.92 55.81 -32.87
CA GLY A 79 -28.51 56.07 -32.59
C GLY A 79 -27.58 55.18 -33.39
N PHE A 80 -26.57 54.64 -32.70
CA PHE A 80 -25.56 53.81 -33.31
C PHE A 80 -26.05 52.37 -33.44
N HIS A 81 -25.85 51.82 -34.63
CA HIS A 81 -26.28 50.48 -35.03
C HIS A 81 -25.11 49.78 -35.73
N PRO A 82 -24.04 49.45 -34.98
CA PRO A 82 -22.93 48.70 -35.54
C PRO A 82 -23.37 47.27 -35.85
N ASP A 83 -22.86 46.70 -36.94
CA ASP A 83 -23.13 45.31 -37.31
C ASP A 83 -22.77 44.38 -36.15
N GLY A 84 -23.69 43.47 -35.80
CA GLY A 84 -23.52 42.53 -34.68
C GLY A 84 -23.98 43.03 -33.31
N CYS A 85 -24.58 44.22 -33.18
CA CYS A 85 -25.27 44.59 -31.93
C CYS A 85 -26.47 43.67 -31.68
N VAL A 86 -26.90 43.51 -30.42
CA VAL A 86 -28.09 42.71 -30.10
C VAL A 86 -29.35 43.50 -30.43
N CYS A 87 -30.24 42.90 -31.22
CA CYS A 87 -31.48 43.54 -31.67
C CYS A 87 -32.30 44.03 -30.48
N ALA A 88 -32.72 45.30 -30.50
CA ALA A 88 -33.54 45.91 -29.47
C ALA A 88 -35.03 45.91 -29.83
N ASP A 89 -35.36 46.06 -31.11
CA ASP A 89 -36.71 45.90 -31.62
C ASP A 89 -36.76 45.45 -33.09
N SER A 90 -37.97 45.16 -33.57
CA SER A 90 -38.21 44.59 -34.91
C SER A 90 -37.91 45.56 -36.06
N GLY A 91 -37.52 46.80 -35.77
CA GLY A 91 -37.03 47.76 -36.75
C GLY A 91 -35.51 47.75 -36.95
N ASP A 92 -34.77 46.93 -36.19
CA ASP A 92 -33.33 46.77 -36.34
C ASP A 92 -32.98 45.87 -37.54
N GLU A 93 -31.80 46.04 -38.14
CA GLU A 93 -31.28 45.22 -39.24
C GLU A 93 -29.80 44.89 -38.97
N GLY A 94 -29.30 43.72 -39.39
CA GLY A 94 -27.88 43.34 -39.23
C GLY A 94 -27.44 43.09 -37.77
N CYS A 95 -28.40 42.87 -36.87
CA CYS A 95 -28.18 42.65 -35.44
C CYS A 95 -28.29 41.17 -35.06
N VAL A 96 -27.67 40.79 -33.95
CA VAL A 96 -27.76 39.47 -33.33
C VAL A 96 -29.11 39.32 -32.62
N CYS A 97 -29.82 38.21 -32.86
CA CYS A 97 -31.09 37.90 -32.21
C CYS A 97 -30.93 37.89 -30.69
N ASN A 98 -31.82 38.58 -29.97
CA ASN A 98 -31.82 38.60 -28.52
C ASN A 98 -32.53 37.38 -27.90
N GLY A 99 -33.19 36.54 -28.71
CA GLY A 99 -33.92 35.35 -28.26
C GLY A 99 -35.30 35.66 -27.67
N ILE A 100 -35.70 36.92 -27.65
CA ILE A 100 -37.00 37.43 -27.20
C ILE A 100 -37.83 37.64 -28.47
N VAL A 101 -38.53 36.57 -28.86
CA VAL A 101 -39.21 36.38 -30.17
C VAL A 101 -40.13 37.53 -30.63
N ALA A 102 -40.60 38.39 -29.73
CA ALA A 102 -41.46 39.53 -30.07
C ALA A 102 -40.69 40.78 -30.51
N SER A 103 -39.39 40.85 -30.20
CA SER A 103 -38.53 42.01 -30.40
C SER A 103 -37.50 41.80 -31.52
N ASP A 104 -37.24 40.56 -31.92
CA ASP A 104 -36.27 40.27 -32.97
C ASP A 104 -36.84 40.56 -34.38
N PRO A 105 -36.11 41.30 -35.24
CA PRO A 105 -36.45 41.45 -36.66
C PRO A 105 -36.27 40.10 -37.38
N SER A 106 -37.00 39.89 -38.47
CA SER A 106 -36.85 38.67 -39.29
C SER A 106 -36.32 39.03 -40.69
N PRO A 107 -35.11 38.58 -41.08
CA PRO A 107 -34.15 37.78 -40.30
C PRO A 107 -33.23 38.64 -39.40
N CYS A 108 -33.02 38.22 -38.16
CA CYS A 108 -31.89 38.62 -37.32
C CYS A 108 -30.78 37.56 -37.41
N LEU A 109 -29.55 37.92 -37.06
CA LEU A 109 -28.38 37.03 -37.15
C LEU A 109 -28.20 36.24 -35.85
N THR A 110 -27.73 35.00 -35.90
CA THR A 110 -27.25 34.29 -34.68
C THR A 110 -25.74 34.50 -34.51
N ILE A 111 -25.16 34.01 -33.41
CA ILE A 111 -23.70 33.85 -33.32
C ILE A 111 -23.38 32.47 -33.89
N CYS A 112 -22.42 32.39 -34.80
CA CYS A 112 -22.04 31.12 -35.41
C CYS A 112 -21.42 30.18 -34.36
N GLU A 113 -21.86 28.93 -34.32
CA GLU A 113 -21.24 27.86 -33.54
C GLU A 113 -19.98 27.30 -34.26
N GLU A 114 -19.21 26.45 -33.57
CA GLU A 114 -18.04 25.81 -34.20
C GLU A 114 -18.49 24.93 -35.38
N GLY A 115 -17.92 25.15 -36.56
CA GLY A 115 -18.34 24.51 -37.80
C GLY A 115 -19.43 25.24 -38.59
N GLU A 116 -19.97 26.36 -38.08
CA GLU A 116 -20.86 27.26 -38.81
C GLU A 116 -20.07 28.41 -39.48
N PHE A 117 -20.60 28.91 -40.60
CA PHE A 117 -19.95 29.95 -41.42
C PHE A 117 -20.94 31.07 -41.77
N GLU A 118 -20.47 32.33 -41.80
CA GLU A 118 -21.30 33.50 -42.15
C GLU A 118 -21.89 33.42 -43.57
N GLU A 119 -21.26 32.65 -44.46
CA GLU A 119 -21.71 32.49 -45.84
C GLU A 119 -22.87 31.51 -46.02
N ASP A 120 -22.97 30.51 -45.13
CA ASP A 120 -23.95 29.43 -45.22
C ASP A 120 -25.15 29.65 -44.30
N LEU A 121 -24.92 30.34 -43.17
CA LEU A 121 -25.91 30.61 -42.15
C LEU A 121 -26.00 32.10 -41.89
N ALA A 122 -27.21 32.59 -41.60
CA ALA A 122 -27.44 33.96 -41.18
C ALA A 122 -26.92 34.16 -39.73
N CYS A 123 -25.62 34.03 -39.53
CA CYS A 123 -24.93 34.15 -38.26
C CYS A 123 -23.72 35.09 -38.39
N LEU A 124 -23.11 35.47 -37.26
CA LEU A 124 -21.88 36.26 -37.17
C LEU A 124 -20.83 35.50 -36.37
N CYS A 125 -19.60 35.45 -36.87
CA CYS A 125 -18.52 34.79 -36.16
C CYS A 125 -18.09 35.60 -34.94
N PRO A 126 -17.92 34.96 -33.77
CA PRO A 126 -17.42 35.65 -32.59
C PRO A 126 -16.02 36.24 -32.87
N VAL A 127 -15.60 37.24 -32.12
CA VAL A 127 -14.24 37.80 -32.21
C VAL A 127 -13.42 37.21 -31.07
N GLY A 128 -12.16 36.86 -31.34
CA GLY A 128 -11.23 36.37 -30.31
C GLY A 128 -11.27 34.86 -30.05
N GLU A 129 -12.26 34.13 -30.56
CA GLU A 129 -12.28 32.67 -30.48
C GLU A 129 -11.30 32.04 -31.50
N PRO A 130 -10.73 30.85 -31.20
CA PRO A 130 -9.79 30.19 -32.10
C PRO A 130 -10.38 29.90 -33.49
N PHE A 131 -11.67 29.53 -33.55
CA PHE A 131 -12.37 29.19 -34.79
C PHE A 131 -12.90 30.42 -35.55
N SER A 132 -12.88 31.62 -34.95
CA SER A 132 -13.38 32.87 -35.56
C SER A 132 -12.76 33.17 -36.92
N ALA A 133 -11.49 32.83 -37.11
CA ALA A 133 -10.80 33.01 -38.38
C ALA A 133 -11.33 32.05 -39.46
N GLY A 134 -11.62 30.81 -39.10
CA GLY A 134 -12.18 29.81 -40.02
C GLY A 134 -13.65 30.05 -40.33
N CYS A 135 -14.44 30.40 -39.32
CA CYS A 135 -15.82 30.80 -39.48
C CYS A 135 -16.00 31.95 -40.49
N LYS A 136 -15.11 32.97 -40.46
CA LYS A 136 -15.15 34.10 -41.41
C LYS A 136 -14.57 33.74 -42.78
N ALA A 137 -13.62 32.81 -42.82
CA ALA A 137 -12.98 32.39 -44.06
C ALA A 137 -13.85 31.43 -44.88
N GLY A 138 -14.81 30.74 -44.24
CA GLY A 138 -15.74 29.85 -44.91
C GLY A 138 -15.09 28.56 -45.39
N HIS A 139 -15.69 27.96 -46.41
CA HIS A 139 -15.18 26.76 -47.06
C HIS A 139 -14.05 27.07 -48.06
N CYS A 140 -13.04 26.20 -48.10
CA CYS A 140 -11.97 26.32 -49.07
C CYS A 140 -12.50 26.12 -50.50
N SER A 141 -12.33 27.14 -51.35
CA SER A 141 -12.81 27.13 -52.74
C SER A 141 -11.68 27.26 -53.76
N GLY A 142 -10.43 27.41 -53.30
CA GLY A 142 -9.25 27.46 -54.15
C GLY A 142 -7.95 27.54 -53.35
N GLY A 143 -6.86 27.93 -54.02
CA GLY A 143 -5.51 27.91 -53.44
C GLY A 143 -4.87 26.52 -53.53
N GLY A 144 -3.72 26.35 -52.89
CA GLY A 144 -3.08 25.03 -52.73
C GLY A 144 -3.26 24.50 -51.31
N PHE A 145 -2.95 23.22 -51.07
CA PHE A 145 -3.05 22.60 -49.73
C PHE A 145 -2.28 23.37 -48.65
N VAL A 146 -1.13 23.96 -48.99
CA VAL A 146 -0.30 24.76 -48.07
C VAL A 146 -0.79 26.21 -47.92
N THR A 147 -1.49 26.73 -48.94
CA THR A 147 -1.96 28.11 -48.97
C THR A 147 -3.40 28.13 -49.49
N PRO A 148 -4.35 27.68 -48.66
CA PRO A 148 -5.74 27.58 -49.08
C PRO A 148 -6.33 28.98 -49.23
N THR A 149 -7.34 29.11 -50.08
CA THR A 149 -8.03 30.37 -50.37
C THR A 149 -9.54 30.20 -50.13
N PRO A 150 -10.14 31.02 -49.24
CA PRO A 150 -9.51 32.07 -48.41
C PRO A 150 -8.51 31.53 -47.37
N ALA A 151 -7.54 32.35 -46.94
CA ALA A 151 -6.62 31.92 -45.90
C ALA A 151 -7.37 31.65 -44.58
N GLY A 152 -7.19 30.46 -44.01
CA GLY A 152 -7.89 30.02 -42.81
C GLY A 152 -9.23 29.32 -43.06
N CYS A 153 -9.65 29.11 -44.31
CA CYS A 153 -10.87 28.36 -44.61
C CYS A 153 -10.83 26.92 -44.08
N VAL A 154 -12.01 26.35 -43.91
CA VAL A 154 -12.19 24.94 -43.53
C VAL A 154 -12.19 24.08 -44.79
N PRO A 155 -11.31 23.06 -44.89
CA PRO A 155 -11.30 22.12 -46.00
C PRO A 155 -12.66 21.41 -46.15
N VAL A 156 -13.14 21.27 -47.38
CA VAL A 156 -14.32 20.47 -47.73
C VAL A 156 -13.90 19.08 -48.18
N ASP A 157 -14.82 18.12 -48.25
CA ASP A 157 -14.54 16.81 -48.85
C ASP A 157 -14.01 16.95 -50.29
N CYS A 158 -12.97 16.19 -50.61
CA CYS A 158 -12.43 16.15 -51.97
C CYS A 158 -13.48 15.54 -52.92
N THR A 159 -13.74 16.22 -54.04
CA THR A 159 -14.74 15.80 -55.05
C THR A 159 -14.12 15.23 -56.33
N SER A 160 -12.79 15.27 -56.44
CA SER A 160 -12.01 14.80 -57.58
C SER A 160 -10.62 14.34 -57.13
N PRO A 161 -10.04 13.27 -57.72
CA PRO A 161 -8.67 12.82 -57.40
C PRO A 161 -7.59 13.77 -57.93
N SER A 162 -7.99 14.82 -58.66
CA SER A 162 -7.11 15.85 -59.22
C SER A 162 -7.40 17.24 -58.67
N GLN A 163 -8.16 17.31 -57.57
CA GLN A 163 -8.43 18.56 -56.87
C GLN A 163 -7.13 19.14 -56.32
N ASP A 164 -6.89 20.42 -56.57
CA ASP A 164 -5.60 21.10 -56.30
C ASP A 164 -5.65 22.08 -55.12
N PHE A 165 -6.79 22.17 -54.43
CA PHE A 165 -6.99 22.99 -53.24
C PHE A 165 -7.31 22.14 -52.01
N ALA A 166 -7.08 22.71 -50.82
CA ALA A 166 -7.24 22.03 -49.54
C ALA A 166 -8.61 21.36 -49.40
N CYS A 167 -8.59 20.07 -49.16
CA CYS A 167 -9.78 19.24 -48.98
C CYS A 167 -9.50 18.06 -48.05
N VAL A 168 -10.57 17.51 -47.48
CA VAL A 168 -10.56 16.31 -46.67
C VAL A 168 -10.63 15.09 -47.59
N CYS A 169 -9.68 14.16 -47.43
CA CYS A 169 -9.63 12.96 -48.25
C CYS A 169 -10.90 12.13 -48.08
N THR A 170 -11.44 11.63 -49.19
CA THR A 170 -12.55 10.66 -49.19
C THR A 170 -12.08 9.33 -49.77
N PHE A 171 -12.83 8.26 -49.52
CA PHE A 171 -12.55 6.93 -50.10
C PHE A 171 -12.47 6.95 -51.64
N GLU A 172 -13.26 7.81 -52.30
CA GLU A 172 -13.27 7.91 -53.77
C GLU A 172 -12.25 8.93 -54.31
N ASN A 173 -11.90 9.96 -53.52
CA ASN A 173 -11.07 11.08 -53.96
C ASN A 173 -10.05 11.45 -52.87
N HIS A 174 -8.78 11.11 -53.12
CA HIS A 174 -7.66 11.40 -52.23
C HIS A 174 -6.47 11.93 -53.05
N PRO A 175 -6.52 13.19 -53.55
CA PRO A 175 -5.41 13.80 -54.26
C PRO A 175 -4.16 13.88 -53.38
N GLU A 176 -3.00 14.04 -54.00
CA GLU A 176 -1.73 14.31 -53.29
C GLU A 176 -1.92 15.53 -52.38
N ASP A 177 -1.54 15.39 -51.10
CA ASP A 177 -1.64 16.40 -50.04
C ASP A 177 -3.04 16.68 -49.44
N CYS A 178 -4.10 15.90 -49.74
CA CYS A 178 -5.34 16.03 -48.97
C CYS A 178 -5.17 15.70 -47.48
N THR A 179 -6.02 16.29 -46.64
CA THR A 179 -5.99 16.08 -45.18
C THR A 179 -6.88 14.91 -44.80
N CYS A 180 -6.36 13.97 -43.99
CA CYS A 180 -7.19 12.91 -43.42
C CYS A 180 -8.07 13.47 -42.30
N ALA A 181 -9.36 13.15 -42.32
CA ALA A 181 -10.27 13.50 -41.23
C ALA A 181 -9.79 12.83 -39.93
N GLU A 182 -9.62 13.60 -38.86
CA GLU A 182 -9.42 13.02 -37.52
C GLU A 182 -10.71 12.28 -37.15
N ASP A 183 -10.58 11.05 -36.64
CA ASP A 183 -11.74 10.21 -36.35
C ASP A 183 -12.57 10.87 -35.22
N ASP A 184 -13.69 11.51 -35.56
CA ASP A 184 -14.70 11.88 -34.57
C ASP A 184 -15.31 10.59 -34.02
N GLU A 185 -14.93 10.22 -32.81
CA GLU A 185 -15.36 8.97 -32.15
C GLU A 185 -16.90 8.86 -31.97
N GLU A 186 -17.70 9.90 -32.28
CA GLU A 186 -19.08 9.97 -31.80
C GLU A 186 -20.22 9.79 -32.84
N GLU A 187 -20.11 10.05 -34.15
CA GLU A 187 -21.32 10.04 -35.00
C GLU A 187 -21.09 9.51 -36.44
N SER A 188 -20.87 8.21 -36.56
CA SER A 188 -21.05 7.49 -37.85
C SER A 188 -22.31 6.62 -37.79
N THR A 189 -23.49 7.22 -37.98
CA THR A 189 -24.80 6.54 -37.97
C THR A 189 -25.23 5.98 -39.33
N SER A 190 -24.27 5.64 -40.19
CA SER A 190 -24.55 5.07 -41.52
C SER A 190 -24.07 3.63 -41.59
N ASN A 191 -24.92 2.72 -42.06
CA ASN A 191 -24.54 1.35 -42.44
C ASN A 191 -23.59 1.31 -43.67
N ALA A 192 -22.64 2.24 -43.77
CA ALA A 192 -21.65 2.36 -44.82
C ALA A 192 -20.35 1.70 -44.33
N VAL A 193 -20.01 0.61 -45.01
CA VAL A 193 -18.67 0.02 -45.19
C VAL A 193 -17.52 0.67 -44.37
N PRO A 194 -16.77 -0.08 -43.54
CA PRO A 194 -15.82 0.43 -42.53
C PRO A 194 -14.48 0.98 -43.10
N LYS A 195 -14.48 1.63 -44.26
CA LYS A 195 -13.31 1.56 -45.17
C LYS A 195 -12.34 2.73 -45.22
N PHE A 196 -12.55 3.82 -44.48
CA PHE A 196 -11.64 4.97 -44.60
C PHE A 196 -11.46 5.73 -43.30
N THR A 197 -10.99 5.04 -42.26
CA THR A 197 -10.55 5.66 -41.01
C THR A 197 -9.31 6.53 -41.24
N TYR A 198 -8.94 7.37 -40.26
CA TYR A 198 -7.71 8.15 -40.31
C TYR A 198 -6.48 7.30 -40.69
N ASP A 199 -6.28 6.15 -40.03
CA ASP A 199 -5.16 5.24 -40.31
C ASP A 199 -5.18 4.70 -41.74
N VAL A 200 -6.36 4.36 -42.27
CA VAL A 200 -6.50 3.88 -43.65
C VAL A 200 -6.21 5.01 -44.64
N CYS A 201 -6.65 6.23 -44.35
CA CYS A 201 -6.38 7.41 -45.15
C CYS A 201 -4.86 7.70 -45.22
N VAL A 202 -4.18 7.75 -44.07
CA VAL A 202 -2.73 7.99 -44.01
C VAL A 202 -1.97 6.90 -44.75
N ALA A 203 -2.35 5.62 -44.56
CA ALA A 203 -1.76 4.51 -45.29
C ALA A 203 -2.00 4.62 -46.81
N THR A 204 -3.19 5.09 -47.23
CA THR A 204 -3.54 5.24 -48.64
C THR A 204 -2.72 6.34 -49.30
N LEU A 205 -2.55 7.49 -48.64
CA LEU A 205 -1.68 8.56 -49.14
C LEU A 205 -0.23 8.11 -49.26
N ALA A 206 0.27 7.39 -48.24
CA ALA A 206 1.61 6.82 -48.28
C ALA A 206 1.77 5.80 -49.42
N TYR A 207 0.78 4.93 -49.63
CA TYR A 207 0.73 4.00 -50.74
C TYR A 207 0.73 4.73 -52.08
N ASP A 208 -0.08 5.79 -52.23
CA ASP A 208 -0.23 6.47 -53.50
C ASP A 208 1.00 7.24 -53.96
N ALA A 209 1.79 7.74 -53.00
CA ALA A 209 3.09 8.35 -53.24
C ALA A 209 4.14 7.35 -53.76
N LEU A 210 3.93 6.03 -53.65
CA LEU A 210 4.85 5.03 -54.17
C LEU A 210 4.75 4.89 -55.69
N THR A 211 5.89 4.69 -56.34
CA THR A 211 5.93 4.31 -57.76
C THR A 211 5.37 2.90 -57.97
N ALA A 212 4.66 2.68 -59.08
CA ALA A 212 4.16 1.34 -59.43
C ALA A 212 5.31 0.35 -59.69
N CYS A 213 5.22 -0.87 -59.17
CA CYS A 213 6.18 -1.92 -59.49
C CYS A 213 6.10 -2.30 -60.98
N THR A 214 7.26 -2.46 -61.63
CA THR A 214 7.36 -2.71 -63.09
C THR A 214 7.98 -4.05 -63.47
N SER A 215 8.37 -4.87 -62.48
CA SER A 215 8.98 -6.19 -62.70
C SER A 215 8.60 -7.18 -61.58
N GLU A 216 8.85 -8.46 -61.81
CA GLU A 216 8.66 -9.54 -60.83
C GLU A 216 9.83 -9.66 -59.81
N GLU A 217 10.88 -8.85 -59.95
CA GLU A 217 12.00 -8.82 -59.00
C GLU A 217 11.63 -8.04 -57.73
N VAL A 218 12.26 -8.38 -56.60
CA VAL A 218 12.05 -7.75 -55.28
C VAL A 218 12.12 -6.23 -55.43
N GLY A 219 11.00 -5.56 -55.19
CA GLY A 219 10.86 -4.11 -55.29
C GLY A 219 10.66 -3.54 -53.91
N ASP A 220 11.74 -3.16 -53.23
CA ASP A 220 11.62 -2.41 -51.98
C ASP A 220 11.10 -1.00 -52.28
N GLY A 221 9.91 -0.67 -51.79
CA GLY A 221 9.33 0.68 -51.87
C GLY A 221 8.52 1.00 -53.13
N CYS A 222 7.93 0.01 -53.80
CA CYS A 222 6.96 0.24 -54.87
C CYS A 222 5.56 -0.28 -54.50
N LYS A 223 4.51 0.32 -55.07
CA LYS A 223 3.14 -0.18 -54.90
C LYS A 223 2.82 -1.34 -55.83
N CYS A 224 2.24 -2.39 -55.27
CA CYS A 224 1.81 -3.57 -56.02
C CYS A 224 0.76 -3.17 -57.07
N THR A 225 0.82 -3.78 -58.25
CA THR A 225 -0.20 -3.59 -59.29
C THR A 225 -0.88 -4.92 -59.60
N GLU A 226 -2.02 -4.90 -60.28
CA GLU A 226 -2.67 -6.14 -60.76
C GLU A 226 -1.74 -7.02 -61.62
N THR A 227 -0.70 -6.44 -62.23
CA THR A 227 0.25 -7.15 -63.09
C THR A 227 1.53 -7.58 -62.37
N TYR A 228 1.96 -6.85 -61.34
CA TYR A 228 3.22 -7.09 -60.63
C TYR A 228 3.01 -7.02 -59.11
N GLU A 229 3.14 -8.18 -58.47
CA GLU A 229 3.08 -8.39 -57.02
C GLU A 229 4.40 -9.04 -56.52
N PRO A 230 5.57 -8.39 -56.67
CA PRO A 230 6.82 -8.95 -56.17
C PRO A 230 6.88 -8.93 -54.64
N ILE A 231 7.70 -9.80 -54.05
CA ILE A 231 8.00 -9.76 -52.61
C ILE A 231 8.49 -8.35 -52.24
N GLY A 232 7.93 -7.76 -51.19
CA GLY A 232 8.33 -6.45 -50.68
C GLY A 232 7.55 -5.24 -51.21
N CYS A 233 6.65 -5.43 -52.19
CA CYS A 233 5.77 -4.34 -52.61
C CYS A 233 4.72 -4.00 -51.54
N THR A 234 4.30 -2.73 -51.48
CA THR A 234 3.24 -2.25 -50.58
C THR A 234 1.89 -2.45 -51.27
N TYR A 235 0.90 -3.02 -50.57
CA TYR A 235 -0.45 -3.22 -51.09
C TYR A 235 -1.33 -2.00 -50.85
N ASP A 236 -2.33 -1.85 -51.74
CA ASP A 236 -3.39 -0.86 -51.60
C ASP A 236 -4.15 -1.10 -50.28
N PRO A 237 -4.14 -0.16 -49.33
CA PRO A 237 -4.87 -0.29 -48.07
C PRO A 237 -6.39 -0.40 -48.25
N LEU A 238 -6.93 0.03 -49.40
CA LEU A 238 -8.35 -0.06 -49.74
C LEU A 238 -8.74 -1.42 -50.32
N ARG A 239 -7.77 -2.28 -50.64
CA ARG A 239 -8.04 -3.62 -51.13
C ARG A 239 -8.65 -4.46 -50.01
N ASP A 240 -9.89 -4.92 -50.22
CA ASP A 240 -10.51 -5.91 -49.33
C ASP A 240 -9.59 -7.14 -49.20
N PRO A 241 -9.15 -7.49 -47.98
CA PRO A 241 -8.31 -8.65 -47.81
C PRO A 241 -9.09 -9.91 -48.18
N ALA A 242 -8.72 -10.56 -49.29
CA ALA A 242 -9.32 -11.82 -49.69
C ALA A 242 -8.80 -12.97 -48.80
N SER A 243 -9.52 -14.08 -48.74
CA SER A 243 -9.04 -15.30 -48.08
C SER A 243 -7.85 -15.91 -48.80
N CYS A 244 -6.87 -16.40 -48.05
CA CYS A 244 -5.74 -17.14 -48.63
C CYS A 244 -6.22 -18.44 -49.27
N ALA A 245 -6.01 -18.60 -50.58
CA ALA A 245 -6.49 -19.75 -51.34
C ALA A 245 -5.36 -20.64 -51.87
N SER A 246 -4.14 -20.10 -52.00
CA SER A 246 -2.96 -20.83 -52.50
C SER A 246 -1.66 -20.11 -52.08
N GLY A 247 -0.51 -20.51 -52.64
CA GLY A 247 0.79 -19.88 -52.39
C GLY A 247 1.67 -20.65 -51.42
N ASP A 248 2.64 -19.96 -50.82
CA ASP A 248 3.44 -20.43 -49.69
C ASP A 248 3.51 -19.40 -48.56
N PHE A 249 4.25 -19.67 -47.47
CA PHE A 249 4.34 -18.75 -46.34
C PHE A 249 5.07 -17.45 -46.68
N ASP A 250 6.01 -17.51 -47.61
CA ASP A 250 6.73 -16.34 -48.09
C ASP A 250 5.89 -15.60 -49.16
N ASN A 251 5.01 -16.34 -49.85
CA ASN A 251 4.22 -15.87 -51.00
C ASN A 251 2.76 -16.35 -50.94
N PRO A 252 1.97 -15.92 -49.95
CA PRO A 252 0.56 -16.32 -49.87
C PRO A 252 -0.21 -15.74 -51.06
N ARG A 253 -1.20 -16.46 -51.59
CA ARG A 253 -1.97 -16.03 -52.76
C ARG A 253 -3.48 -15.99 -52.48
N PRO A 254 -4.13 -14.83 -52.72
CA PRO A 254 -3.52 -13.54 -53.09
C PRO A 254 -2.61 -13.00 -51.98
N PHE A 255 -1.54 -12.30 -52.33
CA PHE A 255 -0.65 -11.73 -51.30
C PHE A 255 -1.40 -10.68 -50.47
N GLY A 256 -1.09 -10.60 -49.17
CA GLY A 256 -1.87 -9.80 -48.21
C GLY A 256 -3.23 -10.40 -47.84
N CYS A 257 -3.51 -11.66 -48.21
CA CYS A 257 -4.72 -12.35 -47.82
C CYS A 257 -4.83 -12.58 -46.30
N ILE A 258 -6.06 -12.68 -45.82
CA ILE A 258 -6.34 -13.13 -44.45
C ILE A 258 -6.31 -14.67 -44.42
N PRO A 259 -5.49 -15.29 -43.56
CA PRO A 259 -5.51 -16.73 -43.35
C PRO A 259 -6.90 -17.20 -42.91
N THR A 260 -7.46 -18.20 -43.59
CA THR A 260 -8.69 -18.88 -43.15
C THR A 260 -8.36 -20.14 -42.39
N ALA A 261 -9.36 -20.74 -41.72
CA ALA A 261 -9.19 -22.04 -41.05
C ALA A 261 -8.59 -23.09 -42.01
N CYS A 262 -7.61 -23.84 -41.53
CA CYS A 262 -7.01 -24.92 -42.30
C CYS A 262 -8.08 -25.98 -42.64
N LEU A 263 -8.21 -26.35 -43.92
CA LEU A 263 -9.23 -27.30 -44.39
C LEU A 263 -8.75 -28.75 -44.46
N THR A 264 -7.44 -29.00 -44.35
CA THR A 264 -6.86 -30.33 -44.47
C THR A 264 -6.48 -30.90 -43.12
N ALA A 265 -7.08 -32.03 -42.77
CA ALA A 265 -6.94 -32.71 -41.48
C ALA A 265 -5.63 -33.52 -41.35
N THR A 266 -4.49 -33.02 -41.84
CA THR A 266 -3.27 -33.84 -41.97
C THR A 266 -2.07 -33.25 -41.23
N ALA A 267 -1.32 -34.13 -40.56
CA ALA A 267 -0.08 -33.85 -39.82
C ALA A 267 1.11 -33.36 -40.68
N THR A 268 0.91 -33.03 -41.94
CA THR A 268 1.95 -32.49 -42.83
C THR A 268 1.93 -30.96 -42.79
N LYS A 269 3.10 -30.35 -42.84
CA LYS A 269 3.33 -28.89 -42.94
C LYS A 269 2.33 -28.22 -43.91
N ALA A 270 1.69 -27.15 -43.45
CA ALA A 270 0.80 -26.35 -44.29
C ALA A 270 1.58 -25.85 -45.51
N THR A 271 0.93 -25.83 -46.68
CA THR A 271 1.57 -25.32 -47.90
C THR A 271 1.48 -23.81 -48.01
N PHE A 272 0.52 -23.16 -47.34
CA PHE A 272 0.31 -21.71 -47.28
C PHE A 272 -0.29 -21.31 -45.91
N PRO A 273 -0.25 -20.03 -45.51
CA PRO A 273 -0.80 -19.57 -44.23
C PRO A 273 -2.28 -19.89 -44.08
N CYS A 274 -2.62 -20.61 -43.01
CA CYS A 274 -3.99 -20.88 -42.59
C CYS A 274 -4.07 -20.87 -41.05
N LEU A 275 -5.25 -20.55 -40.51
CA LEU A 275 -5.49 -20.55 -39.07
C LEU A 275 -5.65 -21.98 -38.56
N CYS A 276 -4.90 -22.33 -37.52
CA CYS A 276 -5.06 -23.60 -36.81
C CYS A 276 -6.51 -23.76 -36.32
N SER A 277 -7.16 -24.90 -36.55
CA SER A 277 -8.56 -25.12 -36.15
C SER A 277 -8.80 -26.49 -35.52
N GLY A 278 -8.53 -26.58 -34.21
CA GLY A 278 -8.69 -27.82 -33.44
C GLY A 278 -7.60 -28.86 -33.73
N ALA A 279 -7.66 -30.00 -33.02
CA ALA A 279 -6.55 -30.96 -32.99
C ALA A 279 -6.21 -31.60 -34.35
N GLU A 280 -7.20 -31.84 -35.21
CA GLU A 280 -7.00 -32.51 -36.50
C GLU A 280 -6.65 -31.54 -37.64
N TYR A 281 -7.00 -30.25 -37.54
CA TYR A 281 -6.79 -29.24 -38.58
C TYR A 281 -5.76 -28.18 -38.15
N SER A 282 -4.72 -28.63 -37.45
CA SER A 282 -3.58 -27.80 -37.02
C SER A 282 -2.26 -28.39 -37.57
N PRO A 283 -2.00 -28.28 -38.89
CA PRO A 283 -0.74 -28.74 -39.49
C PRO A 283 0.48 -27.98 -38.93
N GLU A 284 1.69 -28.50 -39.13
CA GLU A 284 2.90 -27.75 -38.77
C GLU A 284 2.93 -26.39 -39.51
N LEU A 285 3.28 -25.33 -38.77
CA LEU A 285 3.33 -23.92 -39.21
C LEU A 285 1.99 -23.22 -39.47
N CYS A 286 0.84 -23.77 -39.06
CA CYS A 286 -0.39 -22.98 -39.07
C CYS A 286 -0.27 -21.74 -38.16
N VAL A 287 -1.01 -20.67 -38.49
CA VAL A 287 -1.06 -19.43 -37.71
C VAL A 287 -2.05 -19.62 -36.56
N CYS A 288 -1.66 -19.22 -35.35
CA CYS A 288 -2.50 -19.37 -34.17
C CYS A 288 -3.63 -18.33 -34.17
N PRO A 289 -4.91 -18.75 -34.11
CA PRO A 289 -6.01 -17.82 -33.95
C PRO A 289 -6.09 -17.27 -32.52
N GLU A 290 -6.88 -16.22 -32.31
CA GLU A 290 -7.17 -15.69 -30.97
C GLU A 290 -7.89 -16.72 -30.08
N VAL A 291 -8.73 -17.58 -30.68
CA VAL A 291 -9.48 -18.62 -29.96
C VAL A 291 -8.75 -19.96 -30.06
N LEU A 292 -8.06 -20.34 -28.97
CA LEU A 292 -7.20 -21.53 -28.93
C LEU A 292 -7.90 -22.83 -28.47
N THR A 293 -9.22 -22.83 -28.36
CA THR A 293 -10.00 -23.99 -27.90
C THR A 293 -9.78 -25.22 -28.77
N GLY A 294 -9.27 -26.30 -28.17
CA GLY A 294 -9.01 -27.57 -28.86
C GLY A 294 -7.75 -27.60 -29.73
N ILE A 295 -6.92 -26.55 -29.71
CA ILE A 295 -5.65 -26.48 -30.44
C ILE A 295 -4.51 -26.98 -29.54
N PRO A 296 -3.73 -27.99 -29.97
CA PRO A 296 -2.61 -28.53 -29.20
C PRO A 296 -1.48 -27.50 -28.94
N VAL A 297 -0.80 -27.61 -27.79
CA VAL A 297 0.29 -26.70 -27.39
C VAL A 297 1.53 -26.83 -28.27
N ASP A 298 1.78 -27.99 -28.88
CA ASP A 298 2.88 -28.17 -29.83
C ASP A 298 2.64 -27.45 -31.17
N LYS A 299 1.38 -27.06 -31.47
CA LYS A 299 1.02 -26.29 -32.65
C LYS A 299 0.97 -24.80 -32.36
N CYS A 300 0.36 -24.44 -31.22
CA CYS A 300 0.34 -23.08 -30.71
C CYS A 300 0.93 -23.05 -29.31
N PRO A 301 2.23 -22.69 -29.17
CA PRO A 301 2.88 -22.57 -27.88
C PRO A 301 2.12 -21.62 -26.94
N CYS A 302 2.12 -21.94 -25.65
CA CYS A 302 1.51 -21.09 -24.62
C CYS A 302 2.14 -19.68 -24.65
N GLY A 303 1.32 -18.66 -24.40
CA GLY A 303 1.76 -17.25 -24.33
C GLY A 303 2.02 -16.58 -25.68
N GLN A 304 1.69 -17.21 -26.81
CA GLN A 304 1.73 -16.58 -28.13
C GLN A 304 0.53 -15.67 -28.42
N VAL A 305 -0.57 -15.87 -27.71
CA VAL A 305 -1.83 -15.13 -27.89
C VAL A 305 -2.25 -14.60 -26.52
N GLU A 306 -2.57 -13.31 -26.45
CA GLU A 306 -3.09 -12.71 -25.22
C GLU A 306 -4.45 -13.33 -24.87
N GLY A 307 -4.62 -13.75 -23.61
CA GLY A 307 -5.85 -14.39 -23.15
C GLY A 307 -6.02 -15.84 -23.62
N ASP A 308 -4.91 -16.57 -23.79
CA ASP A 308 -4.93 -18.00 -24.11
C ASP A 308 -5.82 -18.76 -23.13
N VAL A 309 -6.97 -19.23 -23.62
CA VAL A 309 -8.00 -19.93 -22.83
C VAL A 309 -7.51 -21.22 -22.17
N ARG A 310 -6.31 -21.69 -22.54
CA ARG A 310 -5.65 -22.87 -21.98
C ARG A 310 -4.81 -22.54 -20.74
N GLU A 311 -4.57 -21.27 -20.42
CA GLU A 311 -3.89 -20.84 -19.19
C GLU A 311 -4.57 -21.42 -17.95
N GLY A 312 -3.77 -21.97 -17.04
CA GLY A 312 -4.22 -22.58 -15.79
C GLY A 312 -4.78 -24.00 -15.91
N SER A 313 -4.92 -24.54 -17.12
CA SER A 313 -5.30 -25.95 -17.32
C SER A 313 -4.23 -26.74 -18.06
N ILE A 314 -3.72 -26.19 -19.16
CA ILE A 314 -2.70 -26.83 -20.01
C ILE A 314 -1.47 -25.93 -20.14
N CYS A 315 -1.68 -24.61 -20.16
CA CYS A 315 -0.63 -23.62 -20.25
C CYS A 315 -0.31 -23.00 -18.88
N PRO A 316 0.98 -22.76 -18.57
CA PRO A 316 1.35 -22.01 -17.37
C PRO A 316 0.69 -20.64 -17.36
N ILE A 317 0.23 -20.21 -16.18
CA ILE A 317 -0.34 -18.88 -15.99
C ILE A 317 0.78 -17.85 -16.01
N ALA A 318 0.69 -16.83 -16.88
CA ALA A 318 1.69 -15.77 -16.98
C ALA A 318 1.19 -14.40 -16.48
N LYS A 319 -0.13 -14.20 -16.43
CA LYS A 319 -0.73 -12.91 -16.08
C LYS A 319 -0.76 -12.67 -14.58
N VAL A 320 -0.33 -11.51 -14.11
CA VAL A 320 -0.44 -11.07 -12.71
C VAL A 320 -1.87 -10.62 -12.39
N CYS A 321 -2.37 -10.94 -11.21
CA CYS A 321 -3.72 -10.55 -10.78
C CYS A 321 -3.87 -9.03 -10.65
N THR A 322 -4.91 -8.49 -11.30
CA THR A 322 -5.34 -7.08 -11.19
C THR A 322 -6.69 -6.93 -10.45
N GLY A 323 -7.16 -8.00 -9.81
CA GLY A 323 -8.45 -8.10 -9.09
C GLY A 323 -8.67 -9.53 -8.57
N ASP A 324 -9.91 -9.89 -8.26
CA ASP A 324 -10.29 -11.20 -7.67
C ASP A 324 -10.30 -12.39 -8.65
N SER A 325 -9.55 -12.31 -9.76
CA SER A 325 -9.46 -13.41 -10.71
C SER A 325 -8.73 -14.61 -10.09
N THR A 326 -9.21 -15.83 -10.36
CA THR A 326 -8.62 -17.07 -9.86
C THR A 326 -7.63 -17.72 -10.83
N ASN A 327 -7.40 -17.12 -12.00
CA ASN A 327 -6.52 -17.66 -13.05
C ASN A 327 -5.41 -16.67 -13.38
N CYS A 328 -4.65 -16.27 -12.37
CA CYS A 328 -3.56 -15.31 -12.45
C CYS A 328 -2.52 -15.57 -11.36
N LEU A 329 -1.32 -15.01 -11.55
CA LEU A 329 -0.20 -15.05 -10.61
C LEU A 329 -0.42 -14.07 -9.46
N CYS A 330 -0.17 -14.53 -8.22
CA CYS A 330 -0.28 -13.70 -7.02
C CYS A 330 0.67 -12.49 -7.07
N SER A 331 0.20 -11.36 -6.52
CA SER A 331 0.98 -10.13 -6.37
C SER A 331 0.79 -9.52 -4.99
N ALA A 332 1.68 -8.59 -4.59
CA ALA A 332 1.54 -7.83 -3.34
C ALA A 332 0.15 -7.18 -3.16
N ALA A 333 -0.47 -6.72 -4.25
CA ALA A 333 -1.78 -6.07 -4.21
C ALA A 333 -2.97 -7.06 -4.21
N HIS A 334 -2.75 -8.30 -4.66
CA HIS A 334 -3.80 -9.30 -4.87
C HIS A 334 -3.30 -10.69 -4.46
N ASP A 335 -3.30 -10.91 -3.15
CA ASP A 335 -2.91 -12.16 -2.51
C ASP A 335 -4.12 -12.72 -1.74
N THR A 336 -5.26 -12.86 -2.43
CA THR A 336 -6.55 -13.25 -1.84
C THR A 336 -6.69 -14.76 -1.63
N GLY A 337 -5.64 -15.53 -1.94
CA GLY A 337 -5.62 -16.99 -1.78
C GLY A 337 -6.26 -17.77 -2.94
N ALA A 338 -6.81 -17.11 -3.95
CA ALA A 338 -7.36 -17.77 -5.14
C ALA A 338 -6.41 -17.75 -6.36
N CYS A 339 -5.23 -17.13 -6.22
CA CYS A 339 -4.24 -16.97 -7.27
C CYS A 339 -3.16 -18.07 -7.25
N THR A 340 -2.40 -18.19 -8.33
CA THR A 340 -1.26 -19.11 -8.43
C THR A 340 -0.01 -18.48 -7.82
N CYS A 341 0.64 -19.22 -6.92
CA CYS A 341 1.80 -18.71 -6.18
C CYS A 341 2.95 -18.33 -7.14
N THR A 342 3.71 -17.29 -6.77
CA THR A 342 4.98 -16.93 -7.40
C THR A 342 6.12 -17.04 -6.39
N SER A 343 7.37 -17.01 -6.87
CA SER A 343 8.54 -16.99 -5.99
C SER A 343 8.58 -15.77 -5.06
N GLU A 344 7.90 -14.68 -5.42
CA GLU A 344 7.86 -13.43 -4.64
C GLU A 344 6.60 -13.34 -3.75
N HIS A 345 5.50 -13.97 -4.16
CA HIS A 345 4.20 -13.91 -3.49
C HIS A 345 3.58 -15.31 -3.38
N HIS A 346 3.65 -15.89 -2.18
CA HIS A 346 3.22 -17.25 -1.87
C HIS A 346 2.59 -17.33 -0.48
N ASN A 347 1.45 -16.67 -0.31
CA ASN A 347 0.69 -16.78 0.93
C ASN A 347 0.22 -18.23 1.20
N PRO A 348 -0.35 -18.53 2.40
CA PRO A 348 -0.79 -19.89 2.73
C PRO A 348 -1.85 -20.46 1.77
N ASP A 349 -2.67 -19.59 1.18
CA ASP A 349 -3.88 -19.95 0.46
C ASP A 349 -3.68 -20.07 -1.06
N CYS A 350 -2.64 -19.47 -1.64
CA CYS A 350 -2.35 -19.50 -3.08
C CYS A 350 -2.21 -20.94 -3.60
N VAL A 351 -2.47 -21.21 -4.88
CA VAL A 351 -2.36 -22.57 -5.46
C VAL A 351 -1.01 -22.76 -6.14
N CYS A 352 -0.30 -23.86 -5.86
CA CYS A 352 0.93 -24.17 -6.60
C CYS A 352 0.59 -24.75 -7.97
N ASP A 353 1.19 -24.21 -9.03
CA ASP A 353 0.97 -24.67 -10.39
C ASP A 353 1.58 -26.07 -10.62
N GLU A 354 0.78 -27.02 -11.10
CA GLU A 354 1.23 -28.38 -11.44
C GLU A 354 1.66 -28.50 -12.90
N ILE A 355 1.45 -27.47 -13.72
CA ILE A 355 1.76 -27.46 -15.15
C ILE A 355 3.27 -27.40 -15.36
N THR A 356 3.77 -28.26 -16.24
CA THR A 356 5.21 -28.30 -16.58
C THR A 356 5.59 -27.01 -17.31
N GLY A 357 6.55 -26.26 -16.77
CA GLY A 357 7.00 -24.97 -17.32
C GLY A 357 6.48 -23.75 -16.57
N ALA A 358 5.74 -23.92 -15.47
CA ALA A 358 5.41 -22.83 -14.56
C ALA A 358 6.67 -22.11 -14.05
N GLY A 359 6.59 -20.78 -13.95
CA GLY A 359 7.70 -19.94 -13.47
C GLY A 359 8.12 -20.26 -12.03
N TYR A 360 7.22 -20.86 -11.24
CA TYR A 360 7.49 -21.31 -9.89
C TYR A 360 7.32 -22.83 -9.78
N LEU A 361 8.45 -23.55 -9.74
CA LEU A 361 8.45 -25.01 -9.74
C LEU A 361 7.61 -25.59 -8.59
N LEU A 362 6.73 -26.54 -8.89
CA LEU A 362 5.81 -27.16 -7.92
C LEU A 362 6.50 -27.61 -6.63
N ALA A 363 7.69 -28.22 -6.74
CA ALA A 363 8.46 -28.68 -5.59
C ALA A 363 8.93 -27.52 -4.70
N THR A 364 9.38 -26.42 -5.32
CA THR A 364 9.82 -25.20 -4.65
C THR A 364 8.62 -24.47 -4.04
N CYS A 365 7.53 -24.31 -4.79
CA CYS A 365 6.30 -23.69 -4.31
C CYS A 365 5.74 -24.40 -3.07
N ARG A 366 5.67 -25.73 -3.09
CA ARG A 366 5.24 -26.49 -1.91
C ARG A 366 6.20 -26.27 -0.74
N ALA A 367 7.51 -26.34 -0.98
CA ALA A 367 8.50 -26.15 0.09
C ALA A 367 8.42 -24.77 0.75
N ASP A 368 8.24 -23.70 -0.01
CA ASP A 368 8.27 -22.33 0.49
C ASP A 368 6.97 -21.88 1.17
N LYS A 369 5.86 -22.63 0.97
CA LYS A 369 4.57 -22.30 1.60
C LYS A 369 4.66 -22.33 3.13
N PRO A 370 4.16 -21.29 3.84
CA PRO A 370 4.11 -21.29 5.29
C PRO A 370 3.17 -22.39 5.81
N CYS A 371 3.61 -23.14 6.82
CA CYS A 371 2.72 -24.07 7.53
C CYS A 371 1.59 -23.31 8.25
N VAL A 372 0.33 -23.64 7.96
CA VAL A 372 -0.85 -23.19 8.74
C VAL A 372 -1.61 -24.39 9.32
N GLY A 373 -1.97 -24.32 10.61
CA GLY A 373 -2.84 -25.30 11.28
C GLY A 373 -2.14 -26.48 11.99
N SER A 374 -2.95 -27.37 12.57
CA SER A 374 -2.53 -28.53 13.38
C SER A 374 -2.03 -29.72 12.54
N SER A 375 -1.22 -29.48 11.51
CA SER A 375 -0.68 -30.57 10.69
C SER A 375 0.36 -31.33 11.50
N THR A 376 0.05 -32.54 11.92
CA THR A 376 0.92 -33.41 12.74
C THR A 376 2.18 -33.92 12.00
N SER A 377 2.42 -33.49 10.76
CA SER A 377 3.63 -33.77 10.00
C SER A 377 3.84 -32.74 8.88
N PRO A 378 4.73 -31.75 9.04
CA PRO A 378 5.00 -30.75 8.00
C PRO A 378 5.91 -31.36 6.94
N THR A 379 5.37 -32.22 6.08
CA THR A 379 6.07 -32.64 4.87
C THR A 379 5.65 -31.71 3.75
N GLY A 380 6.55 -30.80 3.34
CA GLY A 380 6.34 -29.92 2.19
C GLY A 380 5.69 -28.57 2.50
N CYS A 381 6.07 -27.96 3.63
CA CYS A 381 5.81 -26.57 3.99
C CYS A 381 7.03 -26.07 4.81
N THR A 382 7.27 -24.75 4.88
CA THR A 382 8.31 -24.16 5.74
C THR A 382 7.72 -23.62 7.03
N CYS A 383 8.29 -24.01 8.18
CA CYS A 383 7.94 -23.44 9.47
C CYS A 383 8.44 -21.99 9.56
N ALA A 384 7.54 -21.02 9.61
CA ALA A 384 7.93 -19.64 9.91
C ALA A 384 8.68 -19.60 11.26
N PRO A 385 9.86 -18.95 11.35
CA PRO A 385 10.64 -18.93 12.60
C PRO A 385 9.95 -18.11 13.71
N VAL A 386 9.16 -17.11 13.32
CA VAL A 386 8.41 -16.22 14.22
C VAL A 386 6.93 -16.24 13.84
N ILE A 387 6.05 -16.24 14.84
CA ILE A 387 4.60 -16.14 14.67
C ILE A 387 4.01 -15.10 15.63
N ALA A 388 2.84 -14.55 15.30
CA ALA A 388 2.11 -13.61 16.16
C ALA A 388 1.77 -14.21 17.54
N ASP A 389 1.62 -13.36 18.56
CA ASP A 389 1.38 -13.81 19.95
C ASP A 389 0.10 -14.63 20.13
N GLY A 390 -0.95 -14.30 19.39
CA GLY A 390 -2.21 -15.03 19.36
C GLY A 390 -2.17 -16.35 18.56
N ALA A 391 -1.11 -16.60 17.80
CA ALA A 391 -1.01 -17.79 16.97
C ALA A 391 -0.65 -19.04 17.78
N THR A 392 -1.16 -20.19 17.36
CA THR A 392 -0.82 -21.49 17.93
C THR A 392 0.44 -22.01 17.24
N LYS A 393 1.46 -22.44 18.01
CA LYS A 393 2.65 -23.10 17.45
C LYS A 393 2.23 -24.36 16.68
N VAL A 394 2.78 -24.54 15.49
CA VAL A 394 2.49 -25.70 14.64
C VAL A 394 3.20 -26.93 15.24
N GLU A 395 2.46 -28.00 15.45
CA GLU A 395 3.00 -29.26 15.99
C GLU A 395 4.05 -29.82 15.00
N GLY A 396 5.29 -29.98 15.47
CA GLY A 396 6.44 -30.37 14.64
C GLY A 396 7.39 -29.23 14.25
N CYS A 397 6.99 -27.96 14.38
CA CYS A 397 7.85 -26.79 14.18
C CYS A 397 8.57 -26.39 15.48
N LEU A 398 9.53 -27.21 15.92
CA LEU A 398 10.18 -27.09 17.24
C LEU A 398 10.92 -25.76 17.49
N THR A 399 11.25 -25.00 16.44
CA THR A 399 11.99 -23.74 16.53
C THR A 399 11.11 -22.50 16.49
N GLN A 400 9.79 -22.64 16.40
CA GLN A 400 8.87 -21.50 16.34
C GLN A 400 8.86 -20.71 17.65
N LYS A 401 9.09 -19.40 17.53
CA LYS A 401 8.93 -18.43 18.62
C LYS A 401 7.74 -17.53 18.38
N LYS A 402 7.05 -17.16 19.46
CA LYS A 402 6.08 -16.05 19.44
C LYS A 402 6.81 -14.71 19.50
N CYS A 403 6.16 -13.62 19.08
CA CYS A 403 6.74 -12.27 19.15
C CYS A 403 7.16 -11.92 20.59
N ASN A 404 6.38 -12.29 21.59
CA ASN A 404 6.66 -12.07 23.01
C ASN A 404 7.75 -13.00 23.59
N GLU A 405 8.26 -13.95 22.81
CA GLU A 405 9.40 -14.83 23.17
C GLU A 405 10.71 -14.37 22.49
N LEU A 406 10.67 -13.28 21.73
CA LEU A 406 11.84 -12.70 21.06
C LEU A 406 12.61 -11.77 22.00
N THR A 407 13.92 -11.69 21.76
CA THR A 407 14.73 -10.58 22.31
C THR A 407 14.37 -9.27 21.62
N LEU A 408 14.65 -8.12 22.25
CA LEU A 408 14.41 -6.80 21.66
C LEU A 408 15.05 -6.67 20.26
N GLU A 409 16.30 -7.11 20.10
CA GLU A 409 17.01 -7.11 18.81
C GLU A 409 16.34 -8.00 17.76
N GLN A 410 15.77 -9.14 18.16
CA GLN A 410 15.05 -10.02 17.24
C GLN A 410 13.70 -9.42 16.83
N LEU A 411 13.02 -8.74 17.75
CA LEU A 411 11.75 -8.08 17.51
C LEU A 411 11.90 -6.86 16.59
N LYS A 412 12.99 -6.08 16.70
CA LYS A 412 13.33 -4.99 15.76
C LYS A 412 13.40 -5.43 14.29
N LEU A 413 13.71 -6.70 14.05
CA LEU A 413 13.82 -7.28 12.70
C LEU A 413 12.48 -7.83 12.16
N GLN A 414 11.41 -7.82 12.96
CA GLN A 414 10.10 -8.34 12.54
C GLN A 414 9.20 -7.20 12.05
N PRO A 415 8.56 -7.36 10.87
CA PRO A 415 7.57 -6.39 10.38
C PRO A 415 6.29 -6.42 11.21
N GLU A 416 5.53 -5.32 11.20
CA GLU A 416 4.21 -5.22 11.84
C GLU A 416 3.21 -6.29 11.38
N SER A 417 3.34 -6.76 10.13
CA SER A 417 2.49 -7.80 9.56
C SER A 417 2.62 -9.16 10.25
N ILE A 418 3.75 -9.42 10.92
CA ILE A 418 4.01 -10.65 11.69
C ILE A 418 3.85 -10.37 13.19
N CYS A 419 4.45 -9.27 13.67
CA CYS A 419 4.42 -8.87 15.07
C CYS A 419 3.81 -7.48 15.20
N ALA A 420 2.53 -7.41 15.62
CA ALA A 420 1.86 -6.15 15.92
C ALA A 420 2.67 -5.31 16.92
N CYS A 421 2.52 -3.99 16.87
CA CYS A 421 3.19 -3.08 17.79
C CYS A 421 2.72 -3.32 19.23
N TYR A 422 3.67 -3.42 20.16
CA TYR A 422 3.35 -3.35 21.58
C TYR A 422 3.05 -1.90 21.96
N ASN A 423 1.97 -1.68 22.70
CA ASN A 423 1.57 -0.33 23.12
C ASN A 423 2.60 0.35 24.04
N ILE A 424 3.50 -0.42 24.65
CA ILE A 424 4.54 0.06 25.57
C ILE A 424 5.82 -0.74 25.36
N GLY A 425 6.96 -0.05 25.22
CA GLY A 425 8.28 -0.66 25.16
C GLY A 425 8.59 -1.42 23.88
N ASP A 426 7.85 -1.17 22.80
CA ASP A 426 8.19 -1.78 21.51
C ASP A 426 9.52 -1.18 21.03
N PRO A 427 10.56 -1.99 20.78
CA PRO A 427 11.86 -1.47 20.38
C PRO A 427 11.87 -0.87 18.96
N ARG A 428 10.75 -0.95 18.22
CA ARG A 428 10.53 -0.29 16.92
C ARG A 428 9.91 1.10 17.07
N ASP A 429 9.91 1.67 18.26
CA ASP A 429 9.40 3.02 18.60
C ASP A 429 10.42 4.16 18.36
N GLU A 430 11.52 3.88 17.66
CA GLU A 430 12.51 4.90 17.30
C GLU A 430 11.91 5.93 16.32
N THR A 431 12.46 7.14 16.26
CA THR A 431 12.00 8.18 15.32
C THR A 431 12.20 7.65 13.90
N ASP A 432 11.11 7.42 13.15
CA ASP A 432 11.02 6.73 11.85
C ASP A 432 10.78 5.20 11.89
N GLY A 433 10.59 4.60 13.07
CA GLY A 433 10.19 3.20 13.22
C GLY A 433 8.68 2.98 13.00
N GLU A 434 8.31 1.79 12.51
CA GLU A 434 6.91 1.45 12.17
C GLU A 434 5.95 1.69 13.37
N CYS A 435 6.42 1.40 14.60
CA CYS A 435 5.63 1.51 15.81
C CYS A 435 5.69 2.87 16.54
N TYR A 436 6.34 3.89 15.96
CA TYR A 436 6.61 5.18 16.63
C TYR A 436 5.36 5.88 17.18
N GLU A 437 4.24 5.85 16.45
CA GLU A 437 3.00 6.50 16.89
C GLU A 437 2.13 5.63 17.81
N GLN A 438 2.44 4.33 17.92
CA GLN A 438 1.61 3.33 18.61
C GLN A 438 2.18 2.90 19.96
N SER A 439 3.51 3.00 20.14
CA SER A 439 4.19 2.59 21.36
C SER A 439 4.60 3.76 22.24
N LYS A 440 4.43 3.62 23.55
CA LYS A 440 5.02 4.51 24.55
C LYS A 440 6.34 3.95 25.06
N LYS A 441 7.27 4.84 25.39
CA LYS A 441 8.51 4.44 26.06
C LYS A 441 8.24 3.92 27.47
N CYS A 442 9.06 2.96 27.90
CA CYS A 442 8.95 2.37 29.23
C CYS A 442 9.16 3.39 30.37
N ASP A 443 9.84 4.51 30.12
CA ASP A 443 10.09 5.58 31.09
C ASP A 443 9.08 6.75 31.00
N ASP A 444 8.05 6.63 30.16
CA ASP A 444 7.00 7.63 30.07
C ASP A 444 6.12 7.60 31.34
N SER A 445 5.95 8.75 31.97
CA SER A 445 5.11 8.90 33.18
C SER A 445 3.63 8.50 33.01
N SER A 446 3.17 8.33 31.76
CA SER A 446 1.81 7.88 31.41
C SER A 446 1.76 6.44 30.90
N ALA A 447 2.88 5.71 30.91
CA ALA A 447 2.92 4.28 30.60
C ALA A 447 2.42 3.48 31.80
N ASP A 448 1.42 2.63 31.55
CA ASP A 448 0.93 1.65 32.53
C ASP A 448 1.72 0.35 32.32
N LEU A 449 2.67 0.06 33.21
CA LEU A 449 3.54 -1.11 33.05
C LEU A 449 2.86 -2.42 33.48
N THR A 450 1.58 -2.38 33.90
CA THR A 450 0.81 -3.58 34.25
C THR A 450 0.74 -4.54 33.05
N ASP A 451 1.00 -5.82 33.27
CA ASP A 451 1.05 -6.88 32.24
C ASP A 451 2.11 -6.68 31.12
N VAL A 452 3.05 -5.74 31.27
CA VAL A 452 4.16 -5.55 30.31
C VAL A 452 5.34 -6.46 30.68
N SER A 453 5.71 -7.37 29.77
CA SER A 453 6.85 -8.27 29.95
C SER A 453 8.15 -7.52 30.26
N PHE A 454 8.93 -8.02 31.21
CA PHE A 454 10.27 -7.51 31.53
C PHE A 454 11.25 -7.56 30.34
N THR A 455 10.96 -8.37 29.32
CA THR A 455 11.76 -8.44 28.09
C THR A 455 11.52 -7.21 27.21
N LEU A 456 10.31 -6.64 27.24
CA LEU A 456 9.93 -5.42 26.51
C LEU A 456 10.33 -4.17 27.30
N CYS A 457 9.99 -4.12 28.59
CA CYS A 457 10.35 -3.01 29.48
C CYS A 457 11.19 -3.50 30.66
N PRO A 458 12.50 -3.16 30.72
CA PRO A 458 13.31 -3.40 31.89
C PRO A 458 12.68 -2.77 33.14
N CYS A 459 12.93 -3.37 34.30
CA CYS A 459 12.44 -2.82 35.57
C CYS A 459 13.02 -1.43 35.82
N GLN A 460 12.15 -0.47 36.16
CA GLN A 460 12.58 0.88 36.51
C GLN A 460 13.26 0.87 37.90
N PRO A 461 14.29 1.70 38.09
CA PRO A 461 15.06 1.73 39.33
C PRO A 461 14.29 2.28 40.55
N SER A 462 13.16 2.96 40.35
CA SER A 462 12.32 3.49 41.43
C SER A 462 10.88 3.62 40.95
N GLY A 463 9.91 3.21 41.77
CA GLY A 463 8.48 3.39 41.48
C GLY A 463 7.93 2.58 40.29
N ASP A 464 8.61 1.50 39.89
CA ASP A 464 8.03 0.53 38.94
C ASP A 464 6.84 -0.15 39.62
N GLU A 465 5.66 -0.06 39.03
CA GLU A 465 4.44 -0.66 39.58
C GLU A 465 4.53 -2.20 39.66
N ARG A 466 5.47 -2.80 38.92
CA ARG A 466 5.77 -4.25 38.93
C ARG A 466 6.76 -4.67 40.04
N GLN A 467 7.26 -3.76 40.88
CA GLN A 467 8.15 -4.13 41.98
C GLN A 467 7.48 -5.17 42.90
N GLY A 468 8.13 -6.33 43.07
CA GLY A 468 7.59 -7.46 43.83
C GLY A 468 6.70 -8.42 43.04
N ASP A 469 6.51 -8.22 41.74
CA ASP A 469 5.90 -9.18 40.81
C ASP A 469 6.83 -9.37 39.59
N GLY A 470 8.03 -9.91 39.85
CA GLY A 470 9.08 -10.14 38.85
C GLY A 470 10.05 -8.98 38.58
N CYS A 471 9.86 -7.81 39.21
CA CYS A 471 10.88 -6.76 39.27
C CYS A 471 11.50 -6.63 40.67
N PRO A 472 12.85 -6.51 40.78
CA PRO A 472 13.51 -6.45 42.07
C PRO A 472 13.10 -5.20 42.85
N ILE A 473 12.78 -5.39 44.13
CA ILE A 473 12.48 -4.31 45.06
C ILE A 473 13.80 -3.62 45.44
N LEU A 474 14.05 -2.43 44.90
CA LEU A 474 15.30 -1.67 45.15
C LEU A 474 15.13 -0.52 46.15
N ASP A 475 13.90 -0.12 46.46
CA ASP A 475 13.61 1.04 47.29
C ASP A 475 13.76 0.73 48.79
N LEU A 476 14.51 1.55 49.52
CA LEU A 476 14.69 1.43 50.98
C LEU A 476 13.45 2.00 51.70
N CYS A 477 12.91 1.26 52.68
CA CYS A 477 11.74 1.71 53.44
C CYS A 477 11.98 3.06 54.16
N ALA A 478 11.11 4.05 53.96
CA ALA A 478 11.04 5.20 54.84
C ALA A 478 10.15 4.90 56.06
N ALA A 479 10.39 5.61 57.17
CA ALA A 479 9.68 5.39 58.44
C ALA A 479 8.15 5.63 58.39
N THR A 480 7.61 6.10 57.26
CA THR A 480 6.19 6.40 57.04
C THR A 480 5.52 5.52 55.98
N ASP A 481 6.26 4.64 55.30
CA ASP A 481 5.71 3.86 54.20
C ASP A 481 4.87 2.69 54.74
N SER A 482 3.56 2.78 54.51
CA SER A 482 2.59 1.82 55.04
C SER A 482 1.99 0.92 53.95
N ALA A 483 2.47 1.01 52.69
CA ALA A 483 1.73 0.49 51.55
C ALA A 483 2.54 -0.06 50.37
N LEU A 484 3.88 -0.02 50.37
CA LEU A 484 4.69 -0.50 49.23
C LEU A 484 5.75 -1.51 49.68
N PRO A 485 6.05 -2.55 48.86
CA PRO A 485 7.16 -3.46 49.11
C PRO A 485 8.47 -2.65 49.07
N CYS A 486 9.27 -2.74 50.14
CA CYS A 486 10.51 -1.98 50.29
C CYS A 486 11.54 -2.79 51.08
N VAL A 487 12.82 -2.48 50.88
CA VAL A 487 13.96 -3.15 51.53
C VAL A 487 14.20 -2.58 52.93
N CYS A 488 14.32 -3.46 53.94
CA CYS A 488 14.57 -3.05 55.33
C CYS A 488 15.93 -2.32 55.48
N ASN A 489 15.95 -1.17 56.16
CA ASN A 489 17.16 -0.32 56.31
C ASN A 489 17.75 -0.23 57.74
N GLY A 490 17.23 -1.02 58.69
CA GLY A 490 17.75 -1.15 60.05
C GLY A 490 17.37 -0.04 61.05
N LEU A 491 16.72 1.05 60.63
CA LEU A 491 16.38 2.18 61.50
C LEU A 491 14.87 2.51 61.41
N ASN A 492 14.08 2.03 62.38
CA ASN A 492 12.62 2.20 62.45
C ASN A 492 11.88 1.61 61.24
N VAL A 493 11.95 0.29 61.10
CA VAL A 493 11.40 -0.41 59.93
C VAL A 493 9.95 -0.81 60.17
N PRO A 494 9.01 -0.51 59.24
CA PRO A 494 7.65 -1.02 59.31
C PRO A 494 7.62 -2.55 59.26
N ALA A 495 6.62 -3.17 59.89
CA ALA A 495 6.42 -4.61 59.80
C ALA A 495 6.06 -5.01 58.36
N GLY A 496 6.68 -6.08 57.82
CA GLY A 496 6.43 -6.55 56.45
C GLY A 496 7.37 -6.01 55.37
N CYS A 497 8.50 -5.38 55.73
CA CYS A 497 9.55 -5.05 54.75
C CYS A 497 10.28 -6.30 54.24
N THR A 498 10.84 -6.24 53.04
CA THR A 498 11.66 -7.31 52.47
C THR A 498 13.04 -7.33 53.14
N CYS A 499 13.42 -8.49 53.69
CA CYS A 499 14.71 -8.66 54.36
C CYS A 499 15.88 -8.35 53.40
N SER A 500 17.00 -7.83 53.93
CA SER A 500 18.25 -7.68 53.17
C SER A 500 19.45 -8.15 53.97
N PRO A 501 20.58 -8.54 53.33
CA PRO A 501 21.81 -8.94 54.00
C PRO A 501 22.34 -7.92 55.03
N ALA A 502 21.97 -6.64 54.90
CA ALA A 502 22.40 -5.59 55.82
C ALA A 502 21.44 -5.39 57.02
N SER A 503 20.17 -5.80 56.91
CA SER A 503 19.14 -5.54 57.92
C SER A 503 18.03 -6.60 57.90
N HIS A 504 17.97 -7.40 58.97
CA HIS A 504 17.05 -8.53 59.14
C HIS A 504 16.25 -8.38 60.45
N PRO A 505 15.36 -7.38 60.58
CA PRO A 505 14.52 -7.29 61.77
C PRO A 505 13.60 -8.52 61.85
N LYS A 506 13.21 -8.93 63.06
CA LYS A 506 12.34 -10.12 63.28
C LYS A 506 11.01 -10.10 62.51
N THR A 507 10.60 -8.92 62.04
CA THR A 507 9.34 -8.68 61.34
C THR A 507 9.51 -8.46 59.83
N CYS A 508 10.69 -8.73 59.26
CA CYS A 508 10.87 -8.73 57.81
C CYS A 508 10.36 -10.03 57.18
N GLU A 509 9.91 -9.94 55.93
CA GLU A 509 9.51 -11.06 55.09
C GLU A 509 10.62 -11.37 54.09
N CYS A 510 10.84 -12.66 53.83
CA CYS A 510 11.81 -13.12 52.85
C CYS A 510 11.19 -13.04 51.46
N ASP A 511 11.95 -12.49 50.51
CA ASP A 511 11.59 -12.51 49.10
C ASP A 511 11.97 -13.88 48.52
N ASP A 512 10.96 -14.61 48.03
CA ASP A 512 11.11 -15.95 47.45
C ASP A 512 11.36 -15.88 45.92
N ASP A 513 11.38 -14.69 45.32
CA ASP A 513 11.66 -14.54 43.90
C ASP A 513 13.13 -14.82 43.56
N THR A 514 13.37 -15.26 42.33
CA THR A 514 14.70 -15.65 41.81
C THR A 514 15.73 -14.52 41.79
N ASP A 515 15.30 -13.31 42.12
CA ASP A 515 15.99 -12.05 41.97
C ASP A 515 16.33 -11.44 43.35
N ALA A 516 16.03 -12.18 44.43
CA ALA A 516 16.17 -11.72 45.80
C ALA A 516 17.57 -11.21 46.12
N VAL A 517 17.62 -10.16 46.95
CA VAL A 517 18.82 -9.46 47.43
C VAL A 517 19.83 -10.41 48.13
N PHE A 518 19.42 -11.63 48.48
CA PHE A 518 20.26 -12.72 49.00
C PHE A 518 20.90 -13.54 47.87
N ALA A 519 21.78 -12.92 47.09
CA ALA A 519 22.64 -13.64 46.14
C ALA A 519 23.82 -14.30 46.88
N GLY A 520 23.63 -15.48 47.48
CA GLY A 520 24.67 -16.17 48.27
C GLY A 520 24.37 -17.62 48.62
N ALA A 521 25.30 -18.26 49.36
CA ALA A 521 25.17 -19.66 49.80
C ALA A 521 24.11 -19.89 50.90
N ASP A 522 23.54 -18.81 51.44
CA ASP A 522 22.58 -18.82 52.55
C ASP A 522 21.25 -18.20 52.05
N THR A 523 20.14 -18.91 52.22
CA THR A 523 18.79 -18.37 51.89
C THR A 523 18.34 -17.38 52.96
N CYS A 524 17.45 -16.44 52.58
CA CYS A 524 16.85 -15.52 53.54
C CYS A 524 16.21 -16.26 54.72
N GLU A 525 15.50 -17.36 54.45
CA GLU A 525 14.90 -18.23 55.47
C GLU A 525 15.92 -18.78 56.47
N ALA A 526 17.13 -19.16 56.02
CA ALA A 526 18.17 -19.69 56.89
C ALA A 526 18.73 -18.61 57.83
N VAL A 527 18.92 -17.39 57.32
CA VAL A 527 19.35 -16.23 58.13
C VAL A 527 18.27 -15.86 59.13
N HIS A 528 17.01 -15.83 58.70
CA HIS A 528 15.86 -15.54 59.56
C HIS A 528 15.71 -16.58 60.68
N ALA A 529 15.82 -17.87 60.35
CA ALA A 529 15.78 -18.96 61.34
C ALA A 529 16.93 -18.87 62.35
N TYR A 530 18.14 -18.52 61.89
CA TYR A 530 19.28 -18.31 62.77
C TYR A 530 19.06 -17.14 63.74
N ASP A 531 18.56 -16.00 63.26
CA ASP A 531 18.33 -14.80 64.07
C ASP A 531 17.18 -14.94 65.09
N GLN A 532 16.33 -15.96 64.91
CA GLN A 532 15.30 -16.33 65.88
C GLN A 532 15.80 -17.23 67.01
N LEU A 533 16.98 -17.86 66.89
CA LEU A 533 17.53 -18.70 67.93
C LEU A 533 17.86 -17.89 69.19
N ALA A 534 17.62 -18.46 70.36
CA ALA A 534 18.06 -17.85 71.61
C ALA A 534 19.60 -17.85 71.67
N VAL A 535 20.19 -16.90 72.41
CA VAL A 535 21.64 -16.85 72.62
C VAL A 535 22.08 -17.92 73.62
N CYS A 536 23.13 -18.70 73.30
CA CYS A 536 23.66 -19.68 74.23
C CYS A 536 24.24 -19.02 75.48
N THR A 537 23.89 -19.54 76.66
CA THR A 537 24.37 -19.01 77.94
C THR A 537 25.61 -19.73 78.48
N ALA A 538 25.83 -20.99 78.05
CA ALA A 538 26.93 -21.86 78.50
C ALA A 538 28.26 -21.55 77.78
N ASP A 539 29.36 -21.56 78.54
CA ASP A 539 30.71 -21.30 78.01
C ASP A 539 31.31 -22.53 77.29
N THR A 540 31.02 -23.75 77.76
CA THR A 540 31.54 -25.03 77.22
C THR A 540 30.58 -26.20 77.49
N GLY A 541 30.69 -27.30 76.75
CA GLY A 541 29.91 -28.53 76.96
C GLY A 541 28.74 -28.69 75.98
N THR A 542 27.76 -29.52 76.33
CA THR A 542 26.50 -29.67 75.59
C THR A 542 25.52 -28.58 76.04
N ALA A 543 25.04 -27.76 75.11
CA ALA A 543 23.87 -26.91 75.38
C ALA A 543 22.68 -27.88 75.50
N GLY A 544 22.04 -27.93 76.66
CA GLY A 544 21.10 -29.01 77.02
C GLY A 544 19.96 -29.28 76.03
N ASP A 545 19.68 -28.37 75.09
CA ASP A 545 18.62 -28.50 74.09
C ASP A 545 19.02 -28.08 72.65
N GLY A 546 20.31 -27.97 72.32
CA GLY A 546 20.80 -27.95 70.91
C GLY A 546 20.42 -26.78 69.98
N ASP A 547 19.53 -25.85 70.33
CA ASP A 547 19.05 -24.80 69.42
C ASP A 547 19.34 -23.37 69.94
N CYS A 548 20.62 -22.97 69.96
CA CYS A 548 20.99 -21.61 70.34
C CYS A 548 22.16 -21.04 69.52
N GLN A 549 22.22 -19.72 69.40
CA GLN A 549 23.29 -18.99 68.69
C GLN A 549 24.60 -19.05 69.48
N CYS A 550 25.70 -19.44 68.81
CA CYS A 550 27.03 -19.30 69.38
C CYS A 550 27.38 -17.80 69.51
N LEU A 551 28.05 -17.42 70.59
CA LEU A 551 28.67 -16.11 70.75
C LEU A 551 30.18 -16.26 70.88
N ALA A 552 30.91 -15.19 70.55
CA ALA A 552 32.35 -15.12 70.78
C ALA A 552 32.70 -15.50 72.24
N GLY A 553 33.48 -16.56 72.39
CA GLY A 553 33.89 -17.12 73.68
C GLY A 553 32.85 -18.00 74.39
N LYS A 554 31.68 -18.26 73.77
CA LYS A 554 30.58 -19.10 74.27
C LYS A 554 30.05 -19.99 73.13
N ALA A 555 30.85 -21.00 72.76
CA ALA A 555 30.56 -21.90 71.65
C ALA A 555 30.45 -23.37 72.12
N PRO A 556 29.38 -23.75 72.85
CA PRO A 556 29.15 -25.14 73.22
C PRO A 556 28.99 -26.03 71.98
N ARG A 557 29.17 -27.34 72.15
CA ARG A 557 29.29 -28.29 71.02
C ARG A 557 28.09 -28.25 70.07
N ASP A 558 26.92 -27.97 70.61
CA ASP A 558 25.65 -28.06 69.90
C ASP A 558 25.06 -26.69 69.53
N CYS A 559 25.79 -25.58 69.72
CA CYS A 559 25.29 -24.26 69.26
C CYS A 559 25.38 -24.11 67.74
N GLN A 560 24.51 -23.28 67.16
CA GLN A 560 24.54 -22.95 65.75
C GLN A 560 25.48 -21.77 65.50
N CYS A 561 26.37 -21.90 64.53
CA CYS A 561 27.26 -20.82 64.12
C CYS A 561 26.54 -19.84 63.20
N PRO A 562 26.90 -18.54 63.21
CA PRO A 562 26.37 -17.57 62.26
C PRO A 562 26.65 -18.01 60.84
N LEU A 563 25.72 -17.67 59.94
CA LEU A 563 25.83 -17.95 58.52
C LEU A 563 26.92 -17.07 57.88
N ALA A 564 27.38 -17.42 56.68
CA ALA A 564 28.57 -16.81 56.09
C ALA A 564 28.39 -15.31 55.76
N THR A 565 27.14 -14.87 55.64
CA THR A 565 26.74 -13.54 55.17
C THR A 565 26.31 -12.58 56.29
N THR A 566 26.24 -13.02 57.55
CA THR A 566 25.77 -12.15 58.63
C THR A 566 26.80 -11.02 58.90
N PRO A 567 26.44 -9.73 58.75
CA PRO A 567 27.39 -8.63 58.95
C PRO A 567 27.80 -8.53 60.43
N GLY A 568 29.06 -8.85 60.76
CA GLY A 568 29.56 -8.76 62.12
C GLY A 568 30.99 -9.30 62.30
N ALA A 569 31.59 -9.05 63.46
CA ALA A 569 32.96 -9.48 63.77
C ALA A 569 33.08 -10.98 64.11
N TYR A 570 31.96 -11.68 64.36
CA TYR A 570 31.93 -13.10 64.72
C TYR A 570 31.43 -13.93 63.53
N THR A 571 32.35 -14.46 62.74
CA THR A 571 32.06 -15.20 61.50
C THR A 571 31.86 -16.69 61.76
N LYS A 572 31.24 -17.40 60.80
CA LYS A 572 31.11 -18.88 60.83
C LYS A 572 32.45 -19.57 61.12
N ALA A 573 33.52 -19.13 60.47
CA ALA A 573 34.85 -19.70 60.64
C ALA A 573 35.41 -19.50 62.06
N ILE A 574 35.20 -18.31 62.64
CA ILE A 574 35.61 -18.04 64.03
C ILE A 574 34.80 -18.92 64.98
N CYS A 575 33.49 -19.02 64.76
CA CYS A 575 32.62 -19.87 65.56
C CYS A 575 32.98 -21.35 65.49
N GLU A 576 33.19 -21.92 64.29
CA GLU A 576 33.59 -23.31 64.11
C GLU A 576 34.94 -23.59 64.77
N ALA A 577 35.89 -22.66 64.68
CA ALA A 577 37.18 -22.77 65.37
C ALA A 577 37.01 -22.77 66.91
N GLU A 578 36.15 -21.92 67.45
CA GLU A 578 35.84 -21.90 68.89
C GLU A 578 35.15 -23.20 69.34
N LYS A 579 34.22 -23.74 68.55
CA LYS A 579 33.58 -25.05 68.83
C LYS A 579 34.60 -26.18 68.89
N VAL A 580 35.57 -26.20 67.97
CA VAL A 580 36.67 -27.18 67.98
C VAL A 580 37.60 -26.96 69.17
N ALA A 581 37.90 -25.71 69.52
CA ALA A 581 38.73 -25.37 70.67
C ALA A 581 38.10 -25.83 72.00
N ALA A 582 36.77 -25.78 72.10
CA ALA A 582 36.00 -26.21 73.26
C ALA A 582 35.90 -27.74 73.42
N LEU A 583 36.32 -28.53 72.41
CA LEU A 583 36.34 -30.00 72.53
C LEU A 583 37.39 -30.47 73.54
N PRO A 584 37.10 -31.52 74.33
CA PRO A 584 38.09 -32.15 75.20
C PRO A 584 39.19 -32.83 74.37
N ALA A 585 40.38 -33.01 74.96
CA ALA A 585 41.46 -33.77 74.33
C ALA A 585 41.08 -35.25 74.22
N CYS A 586 41.40 -35.90 73.10
CA CYS A 586 41.18 -37.34 72.96
C CYS A 586 42.12 -38.13 73.90
N ASP A 587 41.58 -39.13 74.61
CA ASP A 587 42.32 -39.96 75.57
C ASP A 587 42.79 -41.33 75.00
N GLY A 588 42.54 -41.57 73.70
CA GLY A 588 42.81 -42.84 73.03
C GLY A 588 44.23 -43.01 72.45
N GLN A 589 44.68 -44.25 72.29
CA GLN A 589 45.88 -44.60 71.49
C GLN A 589 45.64 -44.23 70.01
N SER A 590 46.69 -43.85 69.28
CA SER A 590 46.63 -43.35 67.89
C SER A 590 46.08 -44.34 66.84
N SER A 591 45.64 -45.52 67.26
CA SER A 591 44.99 -46.55 66.44
C SER A 591 43.53 -46.83 66.82
N ALA A 592 42.96 -46.08 67.78
CA ALA A 592 41.54 -46.16 68.13
C ALA A 592 40.70 -45.27 67.19
N SER A 593 39.45 -45.66 66.91
CA SER A 593 38.48 -44.76 66.29
C SER A 593 37.63 -44.11 67.38
N VAL A 594 37.47 -42.79 67.32
CA VAL A 594 36.51 -42.03 68.15
C VAL A 594 35.27 -41.69 67.32
N SER A 595 34.16 -41.33 67.96
CA SER A 595 33.02 -40.79 67.22
C SER A 595 33.39 -39.38 66.70
N PRO A 596 33.02 -39.02 65.46
CA PRO A 596 33.32 -37.71 64.89
C PRO A 596 32.90 -36.54 65.80
N ASN A 597 33.69 -35.46 65.80
CA ASN A 597 33.43 -34.22 66.55
C ASN A 597 33.32 -34.37 68.08
N THR A 598 33.82 -35.46 68.70
CA THR A 598 33.73 -35.66 70.17
C THR A 598 34.93 -35.16 70.96
N CYS A 599 36.11 -35.12 70.34
CA CYS A 599 37.35 -34.70 70.97
C CYS A 599 38.33 -34.12 69.93
N LYS A 600 39.28 -33.29 70.39
CA LYS A 600 40.35 -32.72 69.56
C LYS A 600 41.64 -33.52 69.67
N CYS A 601 42.35 -33.63 68.56
CA CYS A 601 43.63 -34.32 68.52
C CYS A 601 44.69 -33.55 69.31
N VAL A 602 45.58 -34.26 69.98
CA VAL A 602 46.72 -33.68 70.71
C VAL A 602 48.01 -34.32 70.22
N GLU A 603 49.13 -33.64 70.41
CA GLU A 603 50.43 -34.13 69.95
C GLU A 603 50.71 -35.55 70.46
N GLY A 604 51.01 -36.48 69.53
CA GLY A 604 51.22 -37.90 69.83
C GLY A 604 49.95 -38.78 69.87
N HIS A 605 48.75 -38.20 69.82
CA HIS A 605 47.47 -38.92 69.88
C HIS A 605 46.49 -38.44 68.80
N THR A 606 46.46 -39.16 67.67
CA THR A 606 45.61 -38.87 66.51
C THR A 606 44.72 -40.06 66.16
N PRO A 607 43.75 -40.42 67.03
CA PRO A 607 42.81 -41.49 66.70
C PRO A 607 42.00 -41.16 65.44
N GLU A 608 41.54 -42.19 64.74
CA GLU A 608 40.70 -42.04 63.55
C GLU A 608 39.41 -41.29 63.93
N ASN A 609 39.03 -40.27 63.15
CA ASN A 609 37.91 -39.34 63.38
C ASN A 609 38.07 -38.29 64.50
N CYS A 610 39.27 -38.05 65.06
CA CYS A 610 39.49 -36.87 65.90
C CYS A 610 39.57 -35.57 65.07
N VAL A 611 39.11 -34.45 65.63
CA VAL A 611 39.20 -33.15 64.95
C VAL A 611 40.56 -32.52 65.25
N CYS A 612 41.44 -32.46 64.24
CA CYS A 612 42.72 -31.77 64.37
C CYS A 612 42.47 -30.26 64.27
N PRO A 613 42.80 -29.45 65.28
CA PRO A 613 42.83 -28.01 65.09
C PRO A 613 43.82 -27.72 63.97
N VAL A 614 43.34 -27.10 62.89
CA VAL A 614 44.20 -26.63 61.80
C VAL A 614 45.09 -25.56 62.42
N VAL A 615 46.35 -25.89 62.70
CA VAL A 615 47.31 -24.89 63.22
C VAL A 615 47.47 -23.87 62.09
N PRO A 616 47.06 -22.60 62.26
CA PRO A 616 47.30 -21.60 61.25
C PRO A 616 48.82 -21.46 61.11
N ALA A 617 49.34 -21.69 59.91
CA ALA A 617 50.73 -21.41 59.64
C ALA A 617 50.97 -19.90 59.89
N GLN A 618 51.80 -19.60 60.90
CA GLN A 618 52.34 -18.30 61.30
C GLN A 618 51.49 -17.42 62.24
N LEU A 619 51.78 -17.54 63.54
CA LEU A 619 52.08 -16.40 64.41
C LEU A 619 53.37 -16.71 65.18
N ALA A 620 54.48 -16.52 64.47
CA ALA A 620 55.81 -16.32 65.04
C ALA A 620 56.33 -14.98 64.49
N THR A 621 55.75 -13.89 65.00
CA THR A 621 56.40 -12.70 65.57
C THR A 621 55.33 -11.85 66.22
#